data_AF-A0A6B2L560-F1
#
_entry.id   AF-A0A6B2L560-F1
#
_cell.length_a   1.000
_cell.length_b   1.000
_cell.length_c   1.000
_cell.angle_alpha   90.00
_cell.angle_beta   90.00
_cell.angle_gamma   90.00
#
_symmetry.space_group_name_H-M   'P 1'
#
loop_
_entity.id
_entity.type
_entity.pdbx_description
1 polymer ?
#
loop_
_entity_poly.entity_id
_entity_poly.type
_entity_poly.pdbx_seq_one_letter_code
_entity_poly.pdbx_strand_id
1 'polypeptide(L)'
;MRLLIREEAGSAEFLTEENLLKISQFALEEHPSATQLPAKIESAKCLVNMIFKTPALADAMIKLQLHFKILQNLNPKTDEGYLFPQLRILFLLSRPVGDSDIYRKLADHGAIEKLYQILKFYIDDNPQFPDPRHYFILKEVLQLLFNLTIGMGSLNSKPNEPMDYQTYVPNYEEVVGSLLRVFGIPLESPSACPQLFDLKNCCLNCFVNIPLDYYRILVVLGDQTATLKSLFDLLEWEIRSDGGSEKKSIVTIFMVVQYLLSKEPDARPYAMTRLFPGRNLETEREESEKKGESINMDAINKDADTVGNMIIKYMSSMNMAIKFVANELLFSLVGENADDFVRLTGFGNAAGLLAMRNLFGMGKHLNRDTATEMREEKKKKMPDLVPAREGETEEEKEQRTMENIEKMVESGMIQLVKK
;
A
#
# COMPACT_ATOMS: atom_id res chain seq x y z
N MET A 1 -24.21 4.88 30.56
CA MET A 1 -22.91 4.18 30.38
C MET A 1 -22.20 4.57 29.08
N ARG A 2 -22.74 4.28 27.88
CA ARG A 2 -22.05 4.57 26.59
C ARG A 2 -21.48 5.98 26.46
N LEU A 3 -22.26 6.99 26.86
CA LEU A 3 -21.83 8.40 26.82
C LEU A 3 -20.68 8.67 27.79
N LEU A 4 -20.76 8.17 29.03
CA LEU A 4 -19.72 8.34 30.05
C LEU A 4 -18.41 7.67 29.65
N ILE A 5 -18.45 6.52 28.97
CA ILE A 5 -17.24 5.86 28.46
C ILE A 5 -16.55 6.74 27.40
N ARG A 6 -17.26 7.62 26.68
CA ARG A 6 -16.66 8.51 25.67
C ARG A 6 -15.91 9.69 26.28
N GLU A 7 -16.30 10.15 27.45
CA GLU A 7 -15.61 11.23 28.17
C GLU A 7 -14.22 10.78 28.66
N GLU A 8 -13.24 11.67 28.64
CA GLU A 8 -11.93 11.39 29.24
C GLU A 8 -12.05 11.35 30.78
N ALA A 9 -12.71 12.35 31.35
CA ALA A 9 -12.99 12.41 32.78
C ALA A 9 -14.12 11.45 33.17
N GLY A 10 -13.90 10.63 34.20
CA GLY A 10 -14.92 9.74 34.77
C GLY A 10 -15.18 8.43 34.01
N SER A 11 -14.45 8.14 32.94
CA SER A 11 -14.58 6.84 32.24
C SER A 11 -13.90 5.68 32.96
N ALA A 12 -12.91 5.94 33.82
CA ALA A 12 -12.09 4.94 34.49
C ALA A 12 -12.89 3.93 35.33
N GLU A 13 -13.96 4.38 36.00
CA GLU A 13 -14.83 3.50 36.81
C GLU A 13 -15.60 2.47 35.96
N PHE A 14 -15.81 2.76 34.68
CA PHE A 14 -16.50 1.88 33.74
C PHE A 14 -15.55 0.95 32.97
N LEU A 15 -14.27 1.31 32.87
CA LEU A 15 -13.24 0.61 32.10
C LEU A 15 -12.58 -0.51 32.92
N THR A 16 -13.39 -1.44 33.43
CA THR A 16 -12.92 -2.58 34.23
C THR A 16 -13.24 -3.91 33.53
N GLU A 17 -12.43 -4.94 33.82
CA GLU A 17 -12.68 -6.30 33.31
C GLU A 17 -14.02 -6.87 33.80
N GLU A 18 -14.44 -6.52 35.03
CA GLU A 18 -15.73 -6.93 35.59
C GLU A 18 -16.91 -6.35 34.78
N ASN A 19 -16.86 -5.04 34.47
CA ASN A 19 -17.88 -4.40 33.65
C ASN A 19 -17.88 -4.94 32.22
N LEU A 20 -16.69 -5.18 31.65
CA LEU A 20 -16.53 -5.82 30.35
C LEU A 20 -17.25 -7.16 30.32
N LEU A 21 -17.01 -8.02 31.32
CA LEU A 21 -17.63 -9.34 31.42
C LEU A 21 -19.16 -9.23 31.51
N LYS A 22 -19.69 -8.41 32.44
CA LYS A 22 -21.13 -8.21 32.62
C LYS A 22 -21.83 -7.72 31.35
N ILE A 23 -21.25 -6.73 30.68
CA ILE A 23 -21.80 -6.19 29.44
C ILE A 23 -21.71 -7.23 28.32
N SER A 24 -20.60 -7.97 28.23
CA SER A 24 -20.43 -9.00 27.20
C SER A 24 -21.44 -10.13 27.31
N GLN A 25 -21.78 -10.55 28.54
CA GLN A 25 -22.79 -11.58 28.79
C GLN A 25 -24.16 -11.19 28.24
N PHE A 26 -24.56 -9.93 28.44
CA PHE A 26 -25.83 -9.40 27.94
C PHE A 26 -25.80 -9.03 26.44
N ALA A 27 -24.70 -8.42 25.99
CA ALA A 27 -24.59 -7.85 24.65
C ALA A 27 -24.40 -8.92 23.56
N LEU A 28 -23.76 -10.05 23.87
CA LEU A 28 -23.29 -11.04 22.90
C LEU A 28 -24.11 -12.34 22.92
N GLU A 29 -25.42 -12.23 23.11
CA GLU A 29 -26.33 -13.39 23.08
C GLU A 29 -26.73 -13.75 21.65
N GLU A 30 -26.94 -15.05 21.42
CA GLU A 30 -27.48 -15.57 20.17
C GLU A 30 -28.92 -15.07 19.98
N HIS A 31 -29.23 -14.58 18.77
CA HIS A 31 -30.58 -14.18 18.34
C HIS A 31 -31.33 -13.27 19.32
N PRO A 32 -31.01 -11.95 19.35
CA PRO A 32 -31.67 -11.02 20.25
C PRO A 32 -33.18 -10.94 19.98
N SER A 33 -33.99 -11.05 21.04
CA SER A 33 -35.42 -10.78 20.94
C SER A 33 -35.67 -9.32 20.59
N ALA A 34 -36.75 -9.03 19.86
CA ALA A 34 -37.08 -7.68 19.40
C ALA A 34 -37.17 -6.66 20.56
N THR A 35 -37.60 -7.11 21.75
CA THR A 35 -37.72 -6.25 22.95
C THR A 35 -36.37 -5.91 23.57
N GLN A 36 -35.37 -6.78 23.47
CA GLN A 36 -34.03 -6.57 24.03
C GLN A 36 -33.06 -5.91 23.04
N LEU A 37 -33.37 -5.95 21.75
CA LEU A 37 -32.49 -5.50 20.67
C LEU A 37 -31.91 -4.08 20.88
N PRO A 38 -32.70 -3.05 21.26
CA PRO A 38 -32.14 -1.71 21.49
C PRO A 38 -31.10 -1.68 22.61
N ALA A 39 -31.36 -2.39 23.72
CA ALA A 39 -30.44 -2.45 24.86
C ALA A 39 -29.15 -3.22 24.49
N LYS A 40 -29.27 -4.29 23.69
CA LYS A 40 -28.12 -5.08 23.21
C LYS A 40 -27.24 -4.30 22.24
N ILE A 41 -27.85 -3.55 21.31
CA ILE A 41 -27.15 -2.62 20.42
C ILE A 41 -26.32 -1.62 21.23
N GLU A 42 -26.93 -0.98 22.24
CA GLU A 42 -26.23 -0.01 23.07
C GLU A 42 -25.13 -0.64 23.91
N SER A 43 -25.33 -1.86 24.39
CA SER A 43 -24.34 -2.62 25.14
C SER A 43 -23.14 -3.03 24.27
N ALA A 44 -23.39 -3.47 23.03
CA ALA A 44 -22.31 -3.78 22.08
C ALA A 44 -21.51 -2.53 21.70
N LYS A 45 -22.16 -1.37 21.55
CA LYS A 45 -21.48 -0.08 21.37
C LYS A 45 -20.67 0.35 22.60
N CYS A 46 -21.09 0.00 23.82
CA CYS A 46 -20.28 0.20 25.02
C CYS A 46 -18.99 -0.62 24.92
N LEU A 47 -19.07 -1.91 24.57
CA LEU A 47 -17.89 -2.78 24.40
C LEU A 47 -16.90 -2.21 23.39
N VAL A 48 -17.37 -1.74 22.24
CA VAL A 48 -16.53 -1.07 21.23
C VAL A 48 -15.75 0.10 21.85
N ASN A 49 -16.43 0.99 22.59
CA ASN A 49 -15.75 2.14 23.20
C ASN A 49 -14.76 1.71 24.30
N MET A 50 -15.08 0.66 25.07
CA MET A 50 -14.21 0.14 26.14
C MET A 50 -12.89 -0.38 25.57
N ILE A 51 -12.94 -1.26 24.57
CA ILE A 51 -11.71 -1.83 23.97
C ILE A 51 -10.95 -0.81 23.12
N PHE A 52 -11.65 0.16 22.53
CA PHE A 52 -11.00 1.24 21.78
C PHE A 52 -10.16 2.14 22.69
N LYS A 53 -10.65 2.44 23.90
CA LYS A 53 -9.95 3.28 24.87
C LYS A 53 -8.88 2.54 25.66
N THR A 54 -9.11 1.28 25.98
CA THR A 54 -8.24 0.52 26.88
C THR A 54 -7.80 -0.78 26.21
N PRO A 55 -6.59 -0.81 25.60
CA PRO A 55 -6.05 -2.01 24.96
C PRO A 55 -6.02 -3.25 25.87
N ALA A 56 -5.78 -3.07 27.18
CA ALA A 56 -5.83 -4.18 28.14
C ALA A 56 -7.20 -4.89 28.20
N LEU A 57 -8.30 -4.18 27.92
CA LEU A 57 -9.63 -4.79 27.85
C LEU A 57 -9.84 -5.58 26.55
N ALA A 58 -9.14 -5.22 25.47
CA ALA A 58 -9.11 -6.05 24.25
C ALA A 58 -8.44 -7.40 24.55
N ASP A 59 -7.31 -7.38 25.26
CA ASP A 59 -6.63 -8.61 25.71
C ASP A 59 -7.52 -9.44 26.63
N ALA A 60 -8.27 -8.81 27.53
CA ALA A 60 -9.24 -9.48 28.39
C ALA A 60 -10.35 -10.16 27.55
N MET A 61 -10.91 -9.49 26.53
CA MET A 61 -11.88 -10.10 25.61
C MET A 61 -11.31 -11.30 24.86
N ILE A 62 -10.03 -11.25 24.47
CA ILE A 62 -9.33 -12.35 23.82
C ILE A 62 -9.18 -13.53 24.80
N LYS A 63 -8.67 -13.28 26.01
CA LYS A 63 -8.53 -14.30 27.07
C LYS A 63 -9.86 -14.99 27.40
N LEU A 64 -10.94 -14.24 27.43
CA LEU A 64 -12.30 -14.72 27.67
C LEU A 64 -12.95 -15.40 26.44
N GLN A 65 -12.24 -15.52 25.32
CA GLN A 65 -12.72 -16.15 24.08
C GLN A 65 -14.00 -15.51 23.51
N LEU A 66 -14.27 -14.24 23.84
CA LEU A 66 -15.49 -13.54 23.40
C LEU A 66 -15.49 -13.29 21.88
N HIS A 67 -14.32 -13.19 21.26
CA HIS A 67 -14.16 -13.04 19.82
C HIS A 67 -14.73 -14.25 19.04
N PHE A 68 -14.52 -15.48 19.50
CA PHE A 68 -15.10 -16.66 18.87
C PHE A 68 -16.62 -16.71 19.03
N LYS A 69 -17.13 -16.32 20.20
CA LYS A 69 -18.58 -16.21 20.41
C LYS A 69 -19.21 -15.20 19.44
N ILE A 70 -18.59 -14.04 19.26
CA ILE A 70 -19.04 -13.03 18.28
C ILE A 70 -19.01 -13.62 16.87
N LEU A 71 -17.91 -14.27 16.49
CA LEU A 71 -17.73 -14.87 15.17
C LEU A 71 -18.82 -15.91 14.85
N GLN A 72 -19.13 -16.80 15.79
CA GLN A 72 -20.18 -17.81 15.65
C GLN A 72 -21.57 -17.17 15.43
N ASN A 73 -21.80 -16.04 16.08
CA ASN A 73 -23.09 -15.33 16.06
C ASN A 73 -23.26 -14.35 14.90
N LEU A 74 -22.21 -14.12 14.10
CA LEU A 74 -22.30 -13.28 12.91
C LEU A 74 -23.33 -13.85 11.94
N ASN A 75 -24.30 -13.01 11.59
CA ASN A 75 -25.36 -13.35 10.66
C ASN A 75 -25.80 -12.09 9.89
N PRO A 76 -25.71 -12.08 8.55
CA PRO A 76 -26.07 -10.92 7.74
C PRO A 76 -27.56 -10.54 7.82
N LYS A 77 -28.42 -11.44 8.28
CA LYS A 77 -29.86 -11.19 8.45
C LYS A 77 -30.22 -10.51 9.76
N THR A 78 -29.25 -10.28 10.64
CA THR A 78 -29.48 -9.54 11.90
C THR A 78 -29.59 -8.04 11.64
N ASP A 79 -30.20 -7.31 12.59
CA ASP A 79 -30.28 -5.86 12.52
C ASP A 79 -28.88 -5.22 12.36
N GLU A 80 -28.72 -4.31 11.40
CA GLU A 80 -27.42 -3.68 11.11
C GLU A 80 -26.85 -2.91 12.30
N GLY A 81 -27.72 -2.31 13.12
CA GLY A 81 -27.32 -1.64 14.35
C GLY A 81 -26.70 -2.59 15.38
N TYR A 82 -27.00 -3.89 15.28
CA TYR A 82 -26.44 -4.95 16.10
C TYR A 82 -25.26 -5.67 15.43
N LEU A 83 -25.30 -5.85 14.10
CA LEU A 83 -24.21 -6.45 13.32
C LEU A 83 -22.97 -5.54 13.30
N PHE A 84 -23.15 -4.24 13.11
CA PHE A 84 -22.04 -3.28 12.99
C PHE A 84 -21.10 -3.29 14.21
N PRO A 85 -21.57 -3.15 15.47
CA PRO A 85 -20.68 -3.19 16.62
C PRO A 85 -19.94 -4.52 16.78
N GLN A 86 -20.53 -5.65 16.37
CA GLN A 86 -19.88 -6.96 16.42
C GLN A 86 -18.71 -7.04 15.45
N LEU A 87 -18.92 -6.63 14.19
CA LEU A 87 -17.85 -6.52 13.19
C LEU A 87 -16.75 -5.56 13.66
N ARG A 88 -17.14 -4.42 14.25
CA ARG A 88 -16.21 -3.44 14.81
C ARG A 88 -15.35 -4.01 15.93
N ILE A 89 -15.93 -4.81 16.84
CA ILE A 89 -15.17 -5.49 17.89
C ILE A 89 -14.15 -6.43 17.26
N LEU A 90 -14.57 -7.30 16.33
CA LEU A 90 -13.66 -8.21 15.64
C LEU A 90 -12.55 -7.48 14.88
N PHE A 91 -12.86 -6.36 14.21
CA PHE A 91 -11.86 -5.51 13.56
C PHE A 91 -10.83 -4.95 14.57
N LEU A 92 -11.29 -4.44 15.72
CA LEU A 92 -10.39 -3.91 16.74
C LEU A 92 -9.51 -5.00 17.37
N LEU A 93 -10.06 -6.20 17.58
CA LEU A 93 -9.32 -7.34 18.15
C LEU A 93 -8.36 -7.98 17.14
N SER A 94 -8.65 -7.95 15.84
CA SER A 94 -7.86 -8.59 14.79
C SER A 94 -6.60 -7.82 14.35
N ARG A 95 -6.29 -6.68 14.99
CA ARG A 95 -5.12 -5.88 14.62
C ARG A 95 -3.83 -6.65 14.92
N PRO A 96 -2.89 -6.76 13.96
CA PRO A 96 -1.61 -7.41 14.21
C PRO A 96 -0.72 -6.47 15.06
N VAL A 97 -0.77 -6.64 16.38
CA VAL A 97 0.04 -5.88 17.34
C VAL A 97 0.98 -6.84 18.07
N GLY A 98 2.29 -6.59 17.97
CA GLY A 98 3.31 -7.45 18.57
C GLY A 98 3.23 -8.89 18.05
N ASP A 99 3.31 -9.85 18.97
CA ASP A 99 3.27 -11.30 18.66
C ASP A 99 1.84 -11.88 18.65
N SER A 100 0.80 -11.04 18.64
CA SER A 100 -0.58 -11.51 18.64
C SER A 100 -0.92 -12.24 17.33
N ASP A 101 -1.35 -13.49 17.43
CA ASP A 101 -1.77 -14.37 16.33
C ASP A 101 -3.30 -14.44 16.17
N ILE A 102 -4.03 -13.53 16.83
CA ILE A 102 -5.49 -13.52 16.88
C ILE A 102 -6.15 -13.48 15.49
N TYR A 103 -5.57 -12.76 14.54
CA TYR A 103 -6.08 -12.71 13.16
C TYR A 103 -5.97 -14.07 12.46
N ARG A 104 -4.89 -14.83 12.70
CA ARG A 104 -4.74 -16.22 12.20
C ARG A 104 -5.75 -17.13 12.86
N LYS A 105 -5.87 -17.06 14.19
CA LYS A 105 -6.86 -17.83 14.94
C LYS A 105 -8.29 -17.59 14.44
N LEU A 106 -8.67 -16.33 14.18
CA LEU A 106 -9.97 -16.01 13.61
C LEU A 106 -10.13 -16.61 12.20
N ALA A 107 -9.13 -16.47 11.33
CA ALA A 107 -9.14 -17.06 10.00
C ALA A 107 -9.32 -18.59 10.06
N ASP A 108 -8.55 -19.27 10.91
CA ASP A 108 -8.59 -20.73 11.12
C ASP A 108 -9.97 -21.22 11.64
N HIS A 109 -10.74 -20.33 12.28
CA HIS A 109 -12.09 -20.62 12.77
C HIS A 109 -13.19 -20.15 11.79
N GLY A 110 -12.86 -20.01 10.50
CA GLY A 110 -13.83 -19.72 9.44
C GLY A 110 -14.29 -18.25 9.39
N ALA A 111 -13.51 -17.31 9.94
CA ALA A 111 -13.88 -15.89 9.89
C ALA A 111 -14.08 -15.38 8.46
N ILE A 112 -13.22 -15.78 7.53
CA ILE A 112 -13.32 -15.31 6.14
C ILE A 112 -14.58 -15.84 5.47
N GLU A 113 -14.96 -17.10 5.73
CA GLU A 113 -16.22 -17.66 5.23
C GLU A 113 -17.44 -16.90 5.78
N LYS A 114 -17.42 -16.54 7.07
CA LYS A 114 -18.47 -15.70 7.67
C LYS A 114 -18.54 -14.31 7.04
N LEU A 115 -17.41 -13.69 6.75
CA LEU A 115 -17.37 -12.41 6.06
C LEU A 115 -17.85 -12.52 4.61
N TYR A 116 -17.50 -13.59 3.92
CA TYR A 116 -18.02 -13.87 2.58
C TYR A 116 -19.55 -13.97 2.59
N GLN A 117 -20.15 -14.67 3.56
CA GLN A 117 -21.62 -14.73 3.68
C GLN A 117 -22.25 -13.34 3.84
N ILE A 118 -21.56 -12.41 4.50
CA ILE A 118 -22.00 -11.00 4.64
C ILE A 118 -21.81 -10.24 3.32
N LEU A 119 -20.65 -10.36 2.66
CA LEU A 119 -20.42 -9.77 1.34
C LEU A 119 -21.46 -10.26 0.33
N LYS A 120 -21.69 -11.57 0.27
CA LYS A 120 -22.70 -12.19 -0.59
C LYS A 120 -24.08 -11.60 -0.35
N PHE A 121 -24.50 -11.45 0.90
CA PHE A 121 -25.82 -10.90 1.22
C PHE A 121 -25.98 -9.44 0.80
N TYR A 122 -24.97 -8.59 1.01
CA TYR A 122 -25.06 -7.15 0.78
C TYR A 122 -24.62 -6.70 -0.62
N ILE A 123 -23.83 -7.50 -1.32
CA ILE A 123 -23.25 -7.21 -2.63
C ILE A 123 -23.84 -8.14 -3.68
N ASP A 124 -23.67 -9.45 -3.51
CA ASP A 124 -23.91 -10.39 -4.60
C ASP A 124 -25.40 -10.68 -4.83
N ASP A 125 -26.11 -10.98 -3.75
CA ASP A 125 -27.53 -11.30 -3.72
C ASP A 125 -28.42 -10.05 -3.57
N ASN A 126 -27.81 -8.86 -3.42
CA ASN A 126 -28.55 -7.61 -3.24
C ASN A 126 -28.81 -6.90 -4.59
N PRO A 127 -30.07 -6.86 -5.06
CA PRO A 127 -30.41 -6.18 -6.32
C PRO A 127 -30.29 -4.65 -6.24
N GLN A 128 -30.22 -4.08 -5.03
CA GLN A 128 -30.06 -2.63 -4.80
C GLN A 128 -28.61 -2.21 -4.65
N PHE A 129 -27.65 -3.13 -4.78
CA PHE A 129 -26.23 -2.81 -4.67
C PHE A 129 -25.76 -1.95 -5.87
N PRO A 130 -24.99 -0.87 -5.66
CA PRO A 130 -24.53 -0.32 -4.38
C PRO A 130 -25.61 0.47 -3.63
N ASP A 131 -25.84 0.12 -2.37
CA ASP A 131 -26.77 0.84 -1.49
C ASP A 131 -25.99 1.62 -0.42
N PRO A 132 -26.09 2.96 -0.38
CA PRO A 132 -25.42 3.79 0.62
C PRO A 132 -25.74 3.42 2.07
N ARG A 133 -26.90 2.79 2.35
CA ARG A 133 -27.31 2.37 3.69
C ARG A 133 -26.38 1.32 4.27
N HIS A 134 -25.86 0.43 3.42
CA HIS A 134 -25.02 -0.70 3.84
C HIS A 134 -23.53 -0.34 3.93
N TYR A 135 -23.15 0.90 3.60
CA TYR A 135 -21.77 1.38 3.55
C TYR A 135 -20.97 1.03 4.83
N PHE A 136 -21.52 1.29 6.01
CA PHE A 136 -20.79 1.08 7.26
C PHE A 136 -20.54 -0.40 7.55
N ILE A 137 -21.47 -1.28 7.21
CA ILE A 137 -21.30 -2.73 7.35
C ILE A 137 -20.21 -3.21 6.38
N LEU A 138 -20.34 -2.86 5.09
CA LEU A 138 -19.37 -3.27 4.07
C LEU A 138 -17.97 -2.78 4.40
N LYS A 139 -17.83 -1.54 4.89
CA LYS A 139 -16.55 -0.99 5.31
C LYS A 139 -15.91 -1.83 6.43
N GLU A 140 -16.63 -2.16 7.50
CA GLU A 140 -16.08 -2.97 8.59
C GLU A 140 -15.72 -4.40 8.12
N VAL A 141 -16.54 -4.99 7.24
CA VAL A 141 -16.23 -6.30 6.64
C VAL A 141 -14.93 -6.25 5.85
N LEU A 142 -14.73 -5.26 4.98
CA LEU A 142 -13.51 -5.12 4.18
C LEU A 142 -12.28 -4.83 5.06
N GLN A 143 -12.44 -4.00 6.09
CA GLN A 143 -11.35 -3.70 7.03
C GLN A 143 -10.94 -4.94 7.84
N LEU A 144 -11.91 -5.74 8.28
CA LEU A 144 -11.62 -6.99 8.96
C LEU A 144 -11.01 -8.03 8.01
N LEU A 145 -11.54 -8.16 6.78
CA LEU A 145 -10.98 -9.05 5.76
C LEU A 145 -9.51 -8.70 5.47
N PHE A 146 -9.19 -7.41 5.36
CA PHE A 146 -7.81 -6.95 5.23
C PHE A 146 -6.94 -7.47 6.38
N ASN A 147 -7.35 -7.29 7.64
CA ASN A 147 -6.58 -7.78 8.79
C ASN A 147 -6.37 -9.30 8.77
N LEU A 148 -7.42 -10.06 8.45
CA LEU A 148 -7.40 -11.53 8.44
C LEU A 148 -6.50 -12.10 7.32
N THR A 149 -6.28 -11.34 6.26
CA THR A 149 -5.53 -11.79 5.07
C THR A 149 -4.05 -11.39 5.11
N ILE A 150 -3.61 -10.56 6.06
CA ILE A 150 -2.19 -10.12 6.18
C ILE A 150 -1.21 -11.31 6.22
N GLY A 151 -1.60 -12.41 6.86
CA GLY A 151 -0.77 -13.61 7.00
C GLY A 151 -0.71 -14.52 5.78
N MET A 152 -1.52 -14.29 4.74
CA MET A 152 -1.62 -15.17 3.57
C MET A 152 -0.45 -15.02 2.58
N GLY A 153 0.40 -14.03 2.79
CA GLY A 153 1.55 -13.71 1.96
C GLY A 153 1.41 -12.33 1.31
N SER A 154 2.52 -11.61 1.19
CA SER A 154 2.60 -10.39 0.38
C SER A 154 2.75 -10.74 -1.10
N LEU A 155 2.23 -9.88 -1.97
CA LEU A 155 2.42 -9.83 -3.43
C LEU A 155 3.83 -10.21 -3.94
N ASN A 156 4.87 -9.94 -3.15
CA ASN A 156 6.28 -10.15 -3.52
C ASN A 156 6.97 -11.28 -2.74
N SER A 157 6.24 -12.01 -1.90
CA SER A 157 6.82 -13.11 -1.12
C SER A 157 7.12 -14.27 -2.07
N LYS A 158 8.30 -14.87 -1.96
CA LYS A 158 8.47 -16.25 -2.44
C LYS A 158 7.45 -17.10 -1.68
N PRO A 159 6.75 -18.03 -2.34
CA PRO A 159 5.90 -18.96 -1.61
C PRO A 159 6.78 -19.68 -0.58
N ASN A 160 6.62 -19.35 0.70
CA ASN A 160 6.81 -20.37 1.72
C ASN A 160 5.79 -21.45 1.38
N GLU A 161 6.20 -22.72 1.41
CA GLU A 161 5.46 -23.94 1.06
C GLU A 161 4.04 -23.70 0.51
N PRO A 162 3.71 -24.13 -0.73
CA PRO A 162 2.42 -23.83 -1.35
C PRO A 162 1.29 -24.13 -0.37
N MET A 163 0.76 -23.07 0.26
CA MET A 163 -0.42 -23.21 1.08
C MET A 163 -1.53 -23.57 0.11
N ASP A 164 -2.17 -24.71 0.35
CA ASP A 164 -3.40 -25.01 -0.34
C ASP A 164 -4.46 -24.03 0.17
N TYR A 165 -4.55 -22.89 -0.50
CA TYR A 165 -5.46 -21.84 -0.10
C TYR A 165 -6.92 -22.23 -0.30
N GLN A 166 -7.24 -23.24 -1.12
CA GLN A 166 -8.61 -23.75 -1.22
C GLN A 166 -8.98 -24.47 0.08
N THR A 167 -8.03 -25.17 0.69
CA THR A 167 -8.18 -25.75 2.03
C THR A 167 -8.17 -24.68 3.13
N TYR A 168 -7.34 -23.64 3.00
CA TYR A 168 -7.24 -22.57 4.02
C TYR A 168 -8.45 -21.62 4.02
N VAL A 169 -9.00 -21.30 2.84
CA VAL A 169 -10.08 -20.34 2.67
C VAL A 169 -11.08 -20.85 1.65
N PRO A 170 -12.12 -21.58 2.10
CA PRO A 170 -13.18 -22.03 1.22
C PRO A 170 -13.82 -20.85 0.52
N ASN A 171 -14.07 -20.98 -0.79
CA ASN A 171 -14.76 -19.98 -1.62
C ASN A 171 -14.06 -18.61 -1.67
N TYR A 172 -12.72 -18.58 -1.61
CA TYR A 172 -11.98 -17.31 -1.71
C TYR A 172 -12.13 -16.66 -3.08
N GLU A 173 -12.37 -17.44 -4.13
CA GLU A 173 -12.65 -16.92 -5.48
C GLU A 173 -13.88 -16.01 -5.47
N GLU A 174 -14.91 -16.40 -4.73
CA GLU A 174 -16.14 -15.65 -4.59
C GLU A 174 -15.93 -14.40 -3.74
N VAL A 175 -15.06 -14.44 -2.72
CA VAL A 175 -14.62 -13.22 -2.01
C VAL A 175 -14.00 -12.23 -2.99
N VAL A 176 -13.06 -12.67 -3.83
CA VAL A 176 -12.45 -11.82 -4.85
C VAL A 176 -13.50 -11.31 -5.85
N GLY A 177 -14.48 -12.15 -6.22
CA GLY A 177 -15.63 -11.77 -7.04
C GLY A 177 -16.43 -10.60 -6.44
N SER A 178 -16.79 -10.67 -5.15
CA SER A 178 -17.50 -9.59 -4.47
C SER A 178 -16.66 -8.29 -4.43
N LEU A 179 -15.34 -8.40 -4.21
CA LEU A 179 -14.42 -7.26 -4.24
C LEU A 179 -14.37 -6.60 -5.63
N LEU A 180 -14.28 -7.40 -6.68
CA LEU A 180 -14.30 -6.93 -8.07
C LEU A 180 -15.63 -6.25 -8.42
N ARG A 181 -16.75 -6.76 -7.90
CA ARG A 181 -18.06 -6.13 -8.10
C ARG A 181 -18.15 -4.74 -7.48
N VAL A 182 -17.54 -4.52 -6.31
CA VAL A 182 -17.39 -3.16 -5.72
C VAL A 182 -16.51 -2.29 -6.60
N PHE A 183 -15.37 -2.84 -7.05
CA PHE A 183 -14.38 -2.10 -7.82
C PHE A 183 -14.86 -1.69 -9.20
N GLY A 184 -15.65 -2.53 -9.85
CA GLY A 184 -16.21 -2.33 -11.19
C GLY A 184 -17.32 -1.28 -11.27
N ILE A 185 -17.86 -0.81 -10.14
CA ILE A 185 -18.87 0.27 -10.16
C ILE A 185 -18.19 1.56 -10.65
N PRO A 186 -18.65 2.19 -11.76
CA PRO A 186 -18.09 3.45 -12.22
C PRO A 186 -18.20 4.54 -11.14
N LEU A 187 -17.13 5.33 -10.97
CA LEU A 187 -17.12 6.46 -10.06
C LEU A 187 -16.81 7.72 -10.87
N GLU A 188 -17.72 8.70 -10.89
CA GLU A 188 -17.52 9.95 -11.62
C GLU A 188 -16.44 10.83 -10.97
N SER A 189 -16.50 10.98 -9.64
CA SER A 189 -15.48 11.64 -8.84
C SER A 189 -15.53 11.17 -7.38
N PRO A 190 -14.42 11.28 -6.63
CA PRO A 190 -14.40 10.99 -5.19
C PRO A 190 -15.44 11.81 -4.39
N SER A 191 -15.69 13.05 -4.80
CA SER A 191 -16.64 13.95 -4.12
C SER A 191 -18.10 13.61 -4.42
N ALA A 192 -18.40 13.03 -5.58
CA ALA A 192 -19.76 12.66 -5.97
C ALA A 192 -20.30 11.48 -5.15
N CYS A 193 -19.45 10.50 -4.84
CA CYS A 193 -19.80 9.39 -3.97
C CYS A 193 -18.64 9.01 -3.03
N PRO A 194 -18.46 9.77 -1.92
CA PRO A 194 -17.35 9.55 -0.98
C PRO A 194 -17.35 8.15 -0.36
N GLN A 195 -18.54 7.60 -0.14
CA GLN A 195 -18.73 6.25 0.44
C GLN A 195 -18.21 5.16 -0.51
N LEU A 196 -18.55 5.23 -1.80
CA LEU A 196 -18.05 4.28 -2.78
C LEU A 196 -16.54 4.43 -2.97
N PHE A 197 -16.02 5.67 -3.00
CA PHE A 197 -14.58 5.91 -3.06
C PHE A 197 -13.85 5.27 -1.86
N ASP A 198 -14.37 5.40 -0.65
CA ASP A 198 -13.78 4.77 0.54
C ASP A 198 -13.90 3.24 0.52
N LEU A 199 -15.03 2.68 0.04
CA LEU A 199 -15.17 1.23 -0.15
C LEU A 199 -14.18 0.69 -1.18
N LYS A 200 -13.95 1.40 -2.29
CA LYS A 200 -12.92 1.03 -3.27
C LYS A 200 -11.52 1.04 -2.65
N ASN A 201 -11.19 2.04 -1.83
CA ASN A 201 -9.93 2.06 -1.08
C ASN A 201 -9.80 0.87 -0.11
N CYS A 202 -10.88 0.49 0.57
CA CYS A 202 -10.90 -0.69 1.43
C CYS A 202 -10.70 -2.00 0.62
N CYS A 203 -11.33 -2.12 -0.55
CA CYS A 203 -11.13 -3.26 -1.46
C CYS A 203 -9.69 -3.33 -1.97
N LEU A 204 -9.10 -2.18 -2.31
CA LEU A 204 -7.71 -2.09 -2.75
C LEU A 204 -6.74 -2.60 -1.68
N ASN A 205 -6.98 -2.27 -0.40
CA ASN A 205 -6.18 -2.83 0.70
C ASN A 205 -6.32 -4.35 0.76
N CYS A 206 -7.52 -4.89 0.57
CA CYS A 206 -7.73 -6.35 0.51
C CYS A 206 -6.95 -6.98 -0.66
N PHE A 207 -6.90 -6.32 -1.82
CA PHE A 207 -6.15 -6.82 -2.97
C PHE A 207 -4.67 -7.06 -2.65
N VAL A 208 -4.00 -6.18 -1.90
CA VAL A 208 -2.58 -6.37 -1.53
C VAL A 208 -2.29 -7.69 -0.80
N ASN A 209 -3.30 -8.27 -0.15
CA ASN A 209 -3.20 -9.52 0.59
C ASN A 209 -3.81 -10.73 -0.17
N ILE A 210 -4.25 -10.57 -1.42
CA ILE A 210 -4.72 -11.70 -2.23
C ILE A 210 -3.53 -12.63 -2.52
N PRO A 211 -3.65 -13.95 -2.32
CA PRO A 211 -2.61 -14.87 -2.72
C PRO A 211 -2.37 -14.88 -4.23
N LEU A 212 -1.13 -15.15 -4.65
CA LEU A 212 -0.70 -15.12 -6.06
C LEU A 212 -1.59 -15.99 -6.97
N ASP A 213 -2.08 -17.13 -6.48
CA ASP A 213 -2.89 -18.08 -7.26
C ASP A 213 -4.27 -17.52 -7.62
N TYR A 214 -4.83 -16.64 -6.77
CA TYR A 214 -6.12 -16.00 -7.00
C TYR A 214 -6.02 -14.67 -7.73
N TYR A 215 -4.82 -14.15 -7.99
CA TYR A 215 -4.68 -12.92 -8.77
C TYR A 215 -5.14 -13.08 -10.22
N ARG A 216 -5.09 -14.30 -10.78
CA ARG A 216 -5.70 -14.61 -12.07
C ARG A 216 -7.19 -14.27 -12.09
N ILE A 217 -7.87 -14.29 -10.94
CA ILE A 217 -9.29 -13.94 -10.85
C ILE A 217 -9.52 -12.45 -11.09
N LEU A 218 -8.62 -11.58 -10.62
CA LEU A 218 -8.69 -10.14 -10.92
C LEU A 218 -8.62 -9.87 -12.42
N VAL A 219 -7.94 -10.75 -13.16
CA VAL A 219 -7.76 -10.69 -14.61
C VAL A 219 -8.86 -11.44 -15.36
N VAL A 220 -9.34 -12.59 -14.88
CA VAL A 220 -10.26 -13.49 -15.61
C VAL A 220 -11.73 -13.21 -15.29
N LEU A 221 -12.08 -12.91 -14.03
CA LEU A 221 -13.47 -12.67 -13.62
C LEU A 221 -13.85 -11.18 -13.64
N GLY A 222 -12.89 -10.27 -13.62
CA GLY A 222 -13.15 -8.86 -13.87
C GLY A 222 -13.37 -8.62 -15.36
N ASP A 223 -14.31 -7.75 -15.74
CA ASP A 223 -14.15 -7.04 -17.00
C ASP A 223 -12.82 -6.29 -16.89
N GLN A 224 -11.78 -6.86 -17.50
CA GLN A 224 -10.41 -6.39 -17.40
C GLN A 224 -10.34 -4.89 -17.65
N THR A 225 -11.14 -4.41 -18.61
CA THR A 225 -11.22 -3.02 -18.99
C THR A 225 -11.79 -2.15 -17.86
N ALA A 226 -12.88 -2.58 -17.22
CA ALA A 226 -13.54 -1.81 -16.16
C ALA A 226 -12.72 -1.78 -14.85
N THR A 227 -12.12 -2.91 -14.47
CA THR A 227 -11.25 -3.02 -13.29
C THR A 227 -9.96 -2.21 -13.48
N LEU A 228 -9.28 -2.37 -14.62
CA LEU A 228 -8.11 -1.57 -14.98
C LEU A 228 -8.45 -0.09 -14.99
N LYS A 229 -9.54 0.30 -15.67
CA LYS A 229 -9.99 1.69 -15.71
C LYS A 229 -10.22 2.24 -14.31
N SER A 230 -10.94 1.51 -13.45
CA SER A 230 -11.19 1.93 -12.07
C SER A 230 -9.91 2.07 -11.23
N LEU A 231 -8.91 1.20 -11.43
CA LEU A 231 -7.60 1.31 -10.77
C LEU A 231 -6.85 2.56 -11.22
N PHE A 232 -6.82 2.83 -12.53
CA PHE A 232 -6.15 4.01 -13.08
C PHE A 232 -6.87 5.32 -12.76
N ASP A 233 -8.19 5.30 -12.65
CA ASP A 233 -8.96 6.48 -12.23
C ASP A 233 -8.68 6.79 -10.74
N LEU A 234 -8.64 5.78 -9.87
CA LEU A 234 -8.20 5.93 -8.46
C LEU A 234 -6.78 6.46 -8.34
N LEU A 235 -5.86 5.91 -9.14
CA LEU A 235 -4.48 6.35 -9.23
C LEU A 235 -4.39 7.84 -9.60
N GLU A 236 -5.13 8.25 -10.64
CA GLU A 236 -5.15 9.64 -11.09
C GLU A 236 -5.73 10.56 -10.01
N TRP A 237 -6.84 10.19 -9.36
CA TRP A 237 -7.42 10.99 -8.28
C TRP A 237 -6.47 11.13 -7.09
N GLU A 238 -5.84 10.04 -6.64
CA GLU A 238 -4.91 10.08 -5.50
C GLU A 238 -3.68 10.95 -5.82
N ILE A 239 -3.14 10.87 -7.04
CA ILE A 239 -1.99 11.65 -7.47
C ILE A 239 -2.31 13.15 -7.56
N ARG A 240 -3.45 13.49 -8.18
CA ARG A 240 -3.88 14.87 -8.42
C ARG A 240 -4.53 15.53 -7.20
N SER A 241 -4.82 14.79 -6.14
CA SER A 241 -5.36 15.38 -4.90
C SER A 241 -4.35 16.35 -4.25
N ASP A 242 -4.78 17.59 -4.02
CA ASP A 242 -3.99 18.64 -3.36
C ASP A 242 -3.85 18.35 -1.87
N GLY A 243 -2.89 17.47 -1.52
CA GLY A 243 -2.03 17.50 -0.33
C GLY A 243 -2.59 17.70 1.09
N GLY A 244 -3.91 17.76 1.32
CA GLY A 244 -4.49 18.02 2.65
C GLY A 244 -4.60 16.77 3.52
N SER A 245 -4.62 15.57 2.92
CA SER A 245 -4.46 14.30 3.60
C SER A 245 -3.22 13.63 3.04
N GLU A 246 -2.40 13.02 3.91
CA GLU A 246 -1.39 12.06 3.47
C GLU A 246 -1.94 11.19 2.35
N LYS A 247 -1.14 10.93 1.32
CA LYS A 247 -1.47 10.05 0.19
C LYS A 247 -1.57 8.60 0.68
N LYS A 248 -2.60 8.32 1.47
CA LYS A 248 -2.75 7.14 2.33
C LYS A 248 -2.84 5.86 1.52
N SER A 249 -3.38 5.95 0.29
CA SER A 249 -3.61 4.79 -0.56
C SER A 249 -2.57 4.64 -1.67
N ILE A 250 -1.71 5.64 -1.92
CA ILE A 250 -0.83 5.64 -3.10
C ILE A 250 0.10 4.43 -3.16
N VAL A 251 0.62 3.98 -2.02
CA VAL A 251 1.47 2.80 -1.93
C VAL A 251 0.69 1.55 -2.33
N THR A 252 -0.50 1.37 -1.76
CA THR A 252 -1.41 0.25 -2.08
C THR A 252 -1.79 0.24 -3.55
N ILE A 253 -2.13 1.40 -4.13
CA ILE A 253 -2.48 1.53 -5.56
C ILE A 253 -1.28 1.11 -6.41
N PHE A 254 -0.08 1.63 -6.10
CA PHE A 254 1.12 1.30 -6.85
C PHE A 254 1.44 -0.19 -6.78
N MET A 255 1.32 -0.82 -5.62
CA MET A 255 1.56 -2.26 -5.47
C MET A 255 0.61 -3.10 -6.34
N VAL A 256 -0.69 -2.80 -6.31
CA VAL A 256 -1.69 -3.55 -7.10
C VAL A 256 -1.47 -3.33 -8.60
N VAL A 257 -1.26 -2.08 -9.04
CA VAL A 257 -1.01 -1.75 -10.45
C VAL A 257 0.31 -2.36 -10.94
N GLN A 258 1.38 -2.22 -10.18
CA GLN A 258 2.69 -2.80 -10.49
C GLN A 258 2.59 -4.31 -10.70
N TYR A 259 1.94 -5.00 -9.76
CA TYR A 259 1.78 -6.43 -9.84
C TYR A 259 0.95 -6.86 -11.06
N LEU A 260 -0.15 -6.16 -11.33
CA LEU A 260 -0.98 -6.39 -12.52
C LEU A 260 -0.16 -6.25 -13.81
N LEU A 261 0.66 -5.21 -13.94
CA LEU A 261 1.52 -5.00 -15.12
C LEU A 261 2.65 -6.02 -15.24
N SER A 262 3.15 -6.54 -14.11
CA SER A 262 4.15 -7.62 -14.11
C SER A 262 3.54 -8.94 -14.61
N LYS A 263 2.31 -9.25 -14.23
CA LYS A 263 1.64 -10.53 -14.55
C LYS A 263 0.84 -10.52 -15.86
N GLU A 264 0.35 -9.35 -16.28
CA GLU A 264 -0.48 -9.20 -17.46
C GLU A 264 0.18 -8.25 -18.47
N PRO A 265 1.02 -8.77 -19.37
CA PRO A 265 1.66 -7.97 -20.41
C PRO A 265 0.67 -7.19 -21.29
N ASP A 266 -0.53 -7.75 -21.51
CA ASP A 266 -1.55 -7.14 -22.38
C ASP A 266 -2.16 -5.87 -21.75
N ALA A 267 -2.00 -5.66 -20.44
CA ALA A 267 -2.42 -4.44 -19.77
C ALA A 267 -1.45 -3.26 -19.97
N ARG A 268 -0.19 -3.52 -20.38
CA ARG A 268 0.87 -2.50 -20.49
C ARG A 268 0.58 -1.44 -21.56
N PRO A 269 0.08 -1.76 -22.78
CA PRO A 269 -0.26 -0.75 -23.78
C PRO A 269 -1.36 0.21 -23.31
N TYR A 270 -2.37 -0.31 -22.61
CA TYR A 270 -3.42 0.52 -21.99
C TYR A 270 -2.83 1.44 -20.91
N ALA A 271 -2.02 0.89 -20.01
CA ALA A 271 -1.36 1.64 -18.95
C ALA A 271 -0.41 2.72 -19.49
N MET A 272 0.38 2.40 -20.53
CA MET A 272 1.28 3.36 -21.18
C MET A 272 0.49 4.53 -21.75
N THR A 273 -0.60 4.25 -22.46
CA THR A 273 -1.48 5.28 -23.02
C THR A 273 -2.10 6.17 -21.94
N ARG A 274 -2.50 5.57 -20.81
CA ARG A 274 -3.16 6.30 -19.71
C ARG A 274 -2.18 7.14 -18.88
N LEU A 275 -0.96 6.65 -18.66
CA LEU A 275 0.06 7.32 -17.86
C LEU A 275 0.87 8.33 -18.67
N PHE A 276 1.22 8.00 -19.91
CA PHE A 276 2.08 8.78 -20.80
C PHE A 276 1.39 8.98 -22.16
N PRO A 277 0.27 9.74 -22.22
CA PRO A 277 -0.45 9.94 -23.47
C PRO A 277 0.45 10.55 -24.53
N GLY A 278 0.47 9.93 -25.72
CA GLY A 278 1.28 10.38 -26.86
C GLY A 278 2.73 9.90 -26.87
N ARG A 279 3.17 9.08 -25.90
CA ARG A 279 4.48 8.42 -25.94
C ARG A 279 4.38 7.03 -26.55
N ASN A 280 5.36 6.67 -27.37
CA ASN A 280 5.52 5.34 -27.93
C ASN A 280 6.99 4.96 -27.90
N LEU A 281 7.36 4.14 -26.91
CA LEU A 281 8.75 3.74 -26.68
C LEU A 281 9.33 2.90 -27.81
N GLU A 282 8.50 2.12 -28.50
CA GLU A 282 8.94 1.29 -29.62
C GLU A 282 9.40 2.18 -30.80
N THR A 283 8.59 3.18 -31.15
CA THR A 283 8.99 4.15 -32.19
C THR A 283 10.18 4.99 -31.77
N GLU A 284 10.24 5.43 -30.51
CA GLU A 284 11.38 6.19 -29.99
C GLU A 284 12.67 5.35 -30.06
N ARG A 285 12.57 4.05 -29.75
CA ARG A 285 13.69 3.11 -29.83
C ARG A 285 14.16 2.94 -31.25
N GLU A 286 13.26 2.67 -32.19
CA GLU A 286 13.61 2.56 -33.61
C GLU A 286 14.28 3.82 -34.15
N GLU A 287 13.82 5.00 -33.75
CA GLU A 287 14.42 6.26 -34.16
C GLU A 287 15.83 6.44 -33.61
N SER A 288 16.08 6.07 -32.34
CA SER A 288 17.43 6.11 -31.76
C SER A 288 18.37 5.12 -32.44
N GLU A 289 17.91 3.90 -32.71
CA GLU A 289 18.69 2.87 -33.39
C GLU A 289 19.04 3.31 -34.83
N LYS A 290 18.08 3.91 -35.57
CA LYS A 290 18.29 4.44 -36.92
C LYS A 290 19.27 5.63 -36.95
N LYS A 291 19.26 6.48 -35.93
CA LYS A 291 20.15 7.65 -35.83
C LYS A 291 21.54 7.31 -35.28
N GLY A 292 21.75 6.08 -34.77
CA GLY A 292 22.98 5.70 -34.08
C GLY A 292 23.23 6.52 -32.80
N GLU A 293 22.18 7.15 -32.27
CA GLU A 293 22.26 7.98 -31.07
C GLU A 293 22.21 7.08 -29.82
N SER A 294 23.11 7.34 -28.86
CA SER A 294 22.97 6.78 -27.53
C SER A 294 21.61 7.18 -26.94
N ILE A 295 20.99 6.29 -26.15
CA ILE A 295 19.74 6.58 -25.44
C ILE A 295 19.84 7.97 -24.82
N ASN A 296 18.95 8.88 -25.21
CA ASN A 296 18.90 10.20 -24.63
C ASN A 296 18.67 10.03 -23.11
N MET A 297 19.67 10.39 -22.32
CA MET A 297 19.67 10.22 -20.87
C MET A 297 18.63 11.12 -20.19
N ASP A 298 18.15 12.14 -20.89
CA ASP A 298 17.03 12.94 -20.51
C ASP A 298 15.73 12.40 -21.11
N ALA A 299 14.84 11.95 -20.24
CA ALA A 299 13.50 11.55 -20.62
C ALA A 299 12.81 12.64 -21.46
N ILE A 300 12.34 12.23 -22.63
CA ILE A 300 11.55 13.07 -23.52
C ILE A 300 10.28 13.52 -22.76
N ASN A 301 10.01 14.82 -22.73
CA ASN A 301 8.83 15.44 -22.10
C ASN A 301 8.71 15.32 -20.56
N LYS A 302 9.82 15.43 -19.80
CA LYS A 302 9.79 15.48 -18.30
C LYS A 302 8.81 16.53 -17.74
N ASP A 303 8.63 17.65 -18.45
CA ASP A 303 7.83 18.79 -17.98
C ASP A 303 6.33 18.70 -18.31
N ALA A 304 5.89 17.68 -19.04
CA ALA A 304 4.47 17.51 -19.36
C ALA A 304 3.66 17.15 -18.11
N ASP A 305 2.47 17.76 -17.95
CA ASP A 305 1.55 17.48 -16.85
C ASP A 305 0.77 16.18 -17.08
N THR A 306 1.47 15.06 -16.93
CA THR A 306 0.90 13.71 -17.05
C THR A 306 0.99 12.96 -15.73
N VAL A 307 0.06 12.01 -15.52
CA VAL A 307 0.09 11.12 -14.35
C VAL A 307 1.40 10.34 -14.30
N GLY A 308 1.90 9.85 -15.43
CA GLY A 308 3.18 9.16 -15.54
C GLY A 308 4.36 10.02 -15.09
N ASN A 309 4.43 11.29 -15.50
CA ASN A 309 5.50 12.20 -15.06
C ASN A 309 5.38 12.54 -13.56
N MET A 310 4.17 12.64 -13.03
CA MET A 310 3.96 12.76 -11.59
C MET A 310 4.43 11.51 -10.83
N ILE A 311 4.28 10.30 -11.41
CA ILE A 311 4.83 9.07 -10.85
C ILE A 311 6.37 9.07 -10.87
N ILE A 312 6.99 9.56 -11.94
CA ILE A 312 8.45 9.69 -12.02
C ILE A 312 8.98 10.55 -10.86
N LYS A 313 8.27 11.62 -10.46
CA LYS A 313 8.66 12.45 -9.30
C LYS A 313 8.66 11.67 -7.97
N TYR A 314 7.87 10.61 -7.83
CA TYR A 314 7.92 9.75 -6.64
C TYR A 314 9.16 8.86 -6.58
N MET A 315 9.87 8.63 -7.68
CA MET A 315 11.14 7.87 -7.68
C MET A 315 12.22 8.55 -6.84
N SER A 316 12.09 9.86 -6.58
CA SER A 316 12.94 10.64 -5.69
C SER A 316 12.26 11.03 -4.37
N SER A 317 11.14 10.38 -3.99
CA SER A 317 10.46 10.61 -2.72
C SER A 317 11.35 10.29 -1.51
N MET A 318 11.21 11.07 -0.43
CA MET A 318 11.84 10.79 0.87
C MET A 318 11.18 9.59 1.58
N ASN A 319 9.94 9.26 1.22
CA ASN A 319 9.27 8.06 1.70
C ASN A 319 9.78 6.85 0.90
N MET A 320 10.58 6.01 1.54
CA MET A 320 11.20 4.83 0.90
C MET A 320 10.17 3.85 0.33
N ALA A 321 9.02 3.66 0.98
CA ALA A 321 7.99 2.77 0.47
C ALA A 321 7.43 3.29 -0.86
N ILE A 322 7.01 4.57 -0.90
CA ILE A 322 6.52 5.23 -2.12
C ILE A 322 7.58 5.20 -3.23
N LYS A 323 8.83 5.53 -2.90
CA LYS A 323 9.94 5.49 -3.85
C LYS A 323 10.11 4.10 -4.44
N PHE A 324 10.14 3.07 -3.60
CA PHE A 324 10.34 1.69 -4.03
C PHE A 324 9.22 1.23 -4.96
N VAL A 325 7.95 1.38 -4.54
CA VAL A 325 6.80 0.92 -5.35
C VAL A 325 6.62 1.72 -6.64
N ALA A 326 7.00 3.01 -6.67
CA ALA A 326 6.99 3.81 -7.90
C ALA A 326 8.00 3.29 -8.94
N ASN A 327 9.21 2.96 -8.48
CA ASN A 327 10.26 2.39 -9.32
C ASN A 327 9.83 1.05 -9.91
N GLU A 328 9.32 0.16 -9.06
CA GLU A 328 8.86 -1.17 -9.49
C GLU A 328 7.67 -1.11 -10.45
N LEU A 329 6.73 -0.17 -10.25
CA LEU A 329 5.60 0.06 -11.16
C LEU A 329 6.07 0.45 -12.55
N LEU A 330 6.91 1.48 -12.65
CA LEU A 330 7.41 1.97 -13.94
C LEU A 330 8.31 0.94 -14.64
N PHE A 331 9.06 0.13 -13.89
CA PHE A 331 9.85 -0.95 -14.45
C PHE A 331 8.97 -2.09 -15.00
N SER A 332 7.90 -2.45 -14.29
CA SER A 332 6.92 -3.45 -14.74
C SER A 332 6.14 -2.96 -15.98
N LEU A 333 5.85 -1.65 -16.07
CA LEU A 333 5.18 -1.03 -17.21
C LEU A 333 5.92 -1.25 -18.52
N VAL A 334 7.26 -1.16 -18.51
CA VAL A 334 8.12 -1.34 -19.69
C VAL A 334 8.58 -2.79 -19.88
N GLY A 335 7.90 -3.74 -19.22
CA GLY A 335 8.22 -5.16 -19.34
C GLY A 335 9.60 -5.54 -18.81
N GLU A 336 10.08 -4.82 -17.79
CA GLU A 336 11.38 -5.06 -17.15
C GLU A 336 12.59 -4.89 -18.09
N ASN A 337 12.42 -4.11 -19.16
CA ASN A 337 13.51 -3.71 -20.06
C ASN A 337 14.25 -2.49 -19.49
N ALA A 338 15.56 -2.63 -19.24
CA ALA A 338 16.38 -1.57 -18.65
C ALA A 338 16.55 -0.35 -19.56
N ASP A 339 16.64 -0.55 -20.88
CA ASP A 339 16.83 0.54 -21.85
C ASP A 339 15.55 1.37 -21.98
N ASP A 340 14.40 0.71 -22.08
CA ASP A 340 13.09 1.38 -22.12
C ASP A 340 12.77 2.07 -20.80
N PHE A 341 13.21 1.50 -19.68
CA PHE A 341 13.08 2.14 -18.36
C PHE A 341 13.89 3.44 -18.28
N VAL A 342 15.15 3.42 -18.72
CA VAL A 342 15.99 4.62 -18.76
C VAL A 342 15.41 5.67 -19.70
N ARG A 343 14.91 5.27 -20.88
CA ARG A 343 14.24 6.17 -21.83
C ARG A 343 12.98 6.80 -21.24
N LEU A 344 12.21 6.02 -20.48
CA LEU A 344 10.98 6.49 -19.84
C LEU A 344 11.26 7.47 -18.70
N THR A 345 12.19 7.15 -17.79
CA THR A 345 12.37 7.86 -16.51
C THR A 345 13.57 8.79 -16.44
N GLY A 346 14.51 8.64 -17.37
CA GLY A 346 15.86 9.22 -17.32
C GLY A 346 16.79 8.42 -16.42
N PHE A 347 18.08 8.42 -16.75
CA PHE A 347 19.09 7.60 -16.08
C PHE A 347 19.25 7.93 -14.58
N GLY A 348 19.23 9.22 -14.22
CA GLY A 348 19.37 9.65 -12.82
C GLY A 348 18.32 9.05 -11.89
N ASN A 349 17.07 8.89 -12.37
CA ASN A 349 16.00 8.26 -11.61
C ASN A 349 16.12 6.72 -11.62
N ALA A 350 16.48 6.13 -12.78
CA ALA A 350 16.56 4.69 -12.97
C ALA A 350 17.73 4.03 -12.22
N ALA A 351 18.85 4.74 -12.05
CA ALA A 351 20.11 4.20 -11.56
C ALA A 351 19.98 3.45 -10.22
N GLY A 352 19.15 3.94 -9.30
CA GLY A 352 18.96 3.30 -7.99
C GLY A 352 18.36 1.91 -8.10
N LEU A 353 17.31 1.73 -8.92
CA LEU A 353 16.68 0.42 -9.11
C LEU A 353 17.57 -0.52 -9.92
N LEU A 354 18.23 -0.01 -10.97
CA LEU A 354 19.14 -0.80 -11.79
C LEU A 354 20.35 -1.33 -10.98
N ALA A 355 20.81 -0.58 -9.97
CA ALA A 355 21.82 -1.04 -8.99
C ALA A 355 21.30 -2.24 -8.20
N MET A 356 20.13 -2.09 -7.60
CA MET A 356 19.55 -3.12 -6.74
C MET A 356 19.30 -4.43 -7.49
N ARG A 357 18.94 -4.35 -8.78
CA ARG A 357 18.70 -5.54 -9.63
C ARG A 357 19.94 -6.06 -10.36
N ASN A 358 21.14 -5.51 -10.12
CA ASN A 358 22.38 -5.85 -10.84
C ASN A 358 22.29 -5.69 -12.37
N LEU A 359 21.46 -4.76 -12.86
CA LEU A 359 21.19 -4.56 -14.29
C LEU A 359 22.11 -3.53 -14.96
N PHE A 360 23.07 -2.95 -14.23
CA PHE A 360 24.04 -1.99 -14.78
C PHE A 360 24.89 -2.50 -15.96
N GLY A 361 24.93 -3.82 -16.19
CA GLY A 361 25.68 -4.45 -17.28
C GLY A 361 24.85 -5.04 -18.42
N MET A 362 23.52 -4.94 -18.40
CA MET A 362 22.65 -5.54 -19.43
C MET A 362 22.28 -4.57 -20.56
N GLY A 363 22.50 -3.26 -20.39
CA GLY A 363 22.47 -2.30 -21.50
C GLY A 363 23.73 -2.47 -22.36
N LYS A 364 23.68 -3.34 -23.38
CA LYS A 364 24.78 -3.53 -24.36
C LYS A 364 25.12 -2.26 -25.17
N HIS A 365 24.39 -1.16 -24.97
CA HIS A 365 24.65 0.16 -25.56
C HIS A 365 25.06 1.25 -24.56
N LEU A 366 25.24 0.93 -23.27
CA LEU A 366 25.86 1.87 -22.33
C LEU A 366 27.37 1.87 -22.58
N ASN A 367 27.84 2.82 -23.38
CA ASN A 367 29.27 3.06 -23.59
C ASN A 367 30.00 3.07 -22.24
N ARG A 368 31.03 2.23 -22.15
CA ARG A 368 31.99 2.11 -21.04
C ARG A 368 32.79 3.41 -20.78
N ASP A 369 32.56 4.44 -21.57
CA ASP A 369 33.45 5.59 -21.66
C ASP A 369 33.04 6.74 -20.71
N THR A 370 31.75 6.92 -20.40
CA THR A 370 31.30 8.06 -19.57
C THR A 370 31.55 7.89 -18.06
N ALA A 371 31.51 6.66 -17.55
CA ALA A 371 31.86 6.38 -16.14
C ALA A 371 33.37 6.52 -15.88
N THR A 372 34.18 6.34 -16.93
CA THR A 372 35.64 6.48 -16.88
C THR A 372 36.02 7.96 -16.98
N GLU A 373 35.38 8.71 -17.89
CA GLU A 373 35.56 10.16 -18.03
C GLU A 373 35.17 10.96 -16.78
N MET A 374 34.04 10.63 -16.11
CA MET A 374 33.65 11.29 -14.85
C MET A 374 34.59 10.96 -13.67
N ARG A 375 35.26 9.80 -13.68
CA ARG A 375 36.28 9.43 -12.69
C ARG A 375 37.60 10.16 -12.94
N GLU A 376 37.96 10.37 -14.21
CA GLU A 376 39.16 11.11 -14.59
C GLU A 376 39.02 12.63 -14.39
N GLU A 377 37.84 13.21 -14.64
CA GLU A 377 37.58 14.63 -14.33
C GLU A 377 37.59 14.93 -12.83
N LYS A 378 37.07 14.02 -11.99
CA LYS A 378 37.16 14.18 -10.52
C LYS A 378 38.59 14.03 -9.99
N LYS A 379 39.42 13.17 -10.60
CA LYS A 379 40.86 13.10 -10.27
C LYS A 379 41.62 14.36 -10.67
N LYS A 380 41.24 15.02 -11.77
CA LYS A 380 41.87 16.28 -12.23
C LYS A 380 41.55 17.50 -11.35
N LYS A 381 40.49 17.46 -10.54
CA LYS A 381 40.07 18.56 -9.64
C LYS A 381 40.50 18.42 -8.18
N MET A 382 41.18 17.32 -7.84
CA MET A 382 41.66 17.10 -6.47
C MET A 382 43.09 17.67 -6.35
N PRO A 383 43.36 18.64 -5.46
CA PRO A 383 44.69 19.17 -5.25
C PRO A 383 45.58 18.09 -4.63
N ASP A 384 46.85 18.09 -5.00
CA ASP A 384 47.85 17.15 -4.48
C ASP A 384 48.23 17.55 -3.06
N LEU A 385 47.62 16.89 -2.07
CA LEU A 385 47.80 17.21 -0.66
C LEU A 385 49.10 16.62 -0.14
N VAL A 386 49.81 17.38 0.69
CA VAL A 386 51.05 16.94 1.34
C VAL A 386 50.71 15.83 2.36
N PRO A 387 51.22 14.60 2.18
CA PRO A 387 50.92 13.48 3.06
C PRO A 387 51.63 13.63 4.41
N ALA A 388 51.07 13.04 5.45
CA ALA A 388 51.69 12.99 6.78
C ALA A 388 52.92 12.07 6.77
N ARG A 389 53.98 12.48 7.47
CA ARG A 389 55.20 11.73 7.74
C ARG A 389 55.19 11.30 9.21
N GLU A 390 55.76 10.14 9.49
CA GLU A 390 55.90 9.65 10.87
C GLU A 390 57.03 10.43 11.58
N GLY A 391 56.74 10.96 12.77
CA GLY A 391 57.69 11.73 13.58
C GLY A 391 57.65 13.25 13.41
N GLU A 392 56.64 13.79 12.70
CA GLU A 392 56.41 15.25 12.59
C GLU A 392 56.26 15.92 13.95
N THR A 393 56.91 17.06 14.13
CA THR A 393 56.66 17.96 15.28
C THR A 393 55.32 18.68 15.12
N GLU A 394 54.72 19.15 16.23
CA GLU A 394 53.42 19.84 16.16
C GLU A 394 53.47 21.11 15.28
N GLU A 395 54.60 21.81 15.23
CA GLU A 395 54.79 22.99 14.38
C GLU A 395 54.82 22.62 12.88
N GLU A 396 55.45 21.50 12.51
CA GLU A 396 55.46 20.98 11.14
C GLU A 396 54.06 20.49 10.70
N LYS A 397 53.28 19.96 11.65
CA LYS A 397 51.92 19.49 11.41
C LYS A 397 50.95 20.65 11.17
N GLU A 398 51.10 21.76 11.91
CA GLU A 398 50.33 22.98 11.68
C GLU A 398 50.67 23.60 10.31
N GLN A 399 51.95 23.69 9.95
CA GLN A 399 52.39 24.19 8.64
C GLN A 399 51.85 23.34 7.49
N ARG A 400 51.92 22.00 7.59
CA ARG A 400 51.34 21.08 6.61
C ARG A 400 49.84 21.26 6.46
N THR A 401 49.15 21.49 7.57
CA THR A 401 47.70 21.69 7.57
C THR A 401 47.32 23.01 6.88
N MET A 402 48.05 24.08 7.16
CA MET A 402 47.85 25.38 6.50
C MET A 402 48.13 25.33 5.00
N GLU A 403 49.23 24.68 4.58
CA GLU A 403 49.57 24.53 3.17
C GLU A 403 48.51 23.70 2.40
N ASN A 404 47.99 22.65 3.03
CA ASN A 404 46.91 21.85 2.45
C ASN A 404 45.60 22.64 2.34
N ILE A 405 45.28 23.49 3.32
CA ILE A 405 44.10 24.37 3.27
C ILE A 405 44.22 25.39 2.13
N GLU A 406 45.40 26.00 1.94
CA GLU A 406 45.63 26.95 0.83
C GLU A 406 45.43 26.27 -0.54
N LYS A 407 45.98 25.07 -0.74
CA LYS A 407 45.78 24.29 -1.98
C LYS A 407 44.31 23.90 -2.22
N MET A 408 43.54 23.69 -1.14
CA MET A 408 42.10 23.43 -1.22
C MET A 408 41.27 24.69 -1.55
N VAL A 409 41.75 25.87 -1.14
CA VAL A 409 41.13 27.16 -1.51
C VAL A 409 41.46 27.52 -2.96
N GLU A 410 42.70 27.35 -3.40
CA GLU A 410 43.14 27.62 -4.78
C GLU A 410 42.46 26.71 -5.82
N SER A 411 42.21 25.45 -5.46
CA SER A 411 41.43 24.51 -6.29
C SER A 411 39.91 24.80 -6.27
N GLY A 412 39.47 25.80 -5.50
CA GLY A 412 38.06 26.19 -5.39
C GLY A 412 37.20 25.21 -4.61
N MET A 413 37.81 24.25 -3.90
CA MET A 413 37.11 23.23 -3.13
C MET A 413 36.55 23.77 -1.80
N ILE A 414 37.19 24.82 -1.26
CA ILE A 414 36.77 25.51 -0.05
C ILE A 414 36.74 27.03 -0.33
N GLN A 415 35.67 27.71 0.06
CA GLN A 415 35.63 29.18 0.12
C GLN A 415 35.75 29.64 1.56
N LEU A 416 36.79 30.44 1.86
CA LEU A 416 36.93 31.07 3.17
C LEU A 416 35.89 32.20 3.28
N VAL A 417 34.98 32.07 4.23
CA VAL A 417 34.00 33.11 4.54
C VAL A 417 34.73 34.28 5.20
N LYS A 418 34.92 35.39 4.48
CA LYS A 418 35.38 36.64 5.08
C LYS A 418 34.28 37.16 6.00
N LYS A 419 34.61 37.41 7.27
CA LYS A 419 33.74 38.15 8.20
C LYS A 419 33.66 39.61 7.81
#